data_AF-U7R2Z7-F1
#
_entry.id   AF-U7R2Z7-F1
#
_cell.length_a   1.000
_cell.length_b   1.000
_cell.length_c   1.000
_cell.angle_alpha   90.00
_cell.angle_beta   90.00
_cell.angle_gamma   90.00
#
_symmetry.space_group_name_H-M   'P 1'
#
loop_
_entity.id
_entity.type
_entity.pdbx_description
1 polymer ?
#
loop_
_entity_poly.entity_id
_entity_poly.type
_entity_poly.pdbx_seq_one_letter_code
_entity_poly.pdbx_strand_id
1 'polypeptide(L)' 'MQKEIVTSISVRNTNTGEYIGNRSFYFSYDAHGAVIIDEGLNFPENLRLVHAGNSRFNFHIISTAAISSFGINVTIITLK' A
#
# COMPACT_ATOMS: atom_id res chain seq x y z
N MET A 1 7.85 -19.92 -9.43
CA MET A 1 7.47 -18.51 -9.26
C MET A 1 6.43 -18.44 -8.16
N GLN A 2 6.71 -17.72 -7.07
CA GLN A 2 5.74 -17.55 -5.99
C GLN A 2 4.68 -16.54 -6.41
N LYS A 3 3.41 -16.83 -6.08
CA LYS A 3 2.24 -16.11 -6.55
C LYS A 3 2.23 -14.69 -5.98
N GLU A 4 2.06 -13.71 -6.87
CA GLU A 4 1.87 -12.31 -6.53
C GLU A 4 0.60 -12.13 -5.69
N ILE A 5 0.71 -11.43 -4.57
CA ILE A 5 -0.42 -11.16 -3.67
C ILE A 5 -0.85 -9.72 -3.85
N VAL A 6 -2.04 -9.52 -4.40
CA VAL A 6 -2.66 -8.20 -4.51
C VAL A 6 -3.18 -7.79 -3.14
N THR A 7 -2.78 -6.61 -2.67
CA THR A 7 -3.19 -6.07 -1.36
C THR A 7 -3.79 -4.68 -1.53
N SER A 8 -5.00 -4.48 -1.04
CA SER A 8 -5.64 -3.17 -0.99
C SER A 8 -5.06 -2.28 0.12
N ILE A 9 -4.94 -0.99 -0.13
CA ILE A 9 -4.53 0.03 0.84
C ILE A 9 -5.47 1.23 0.78
N SER A 10 -5.93 1.69 1.95
CA SER A 10 -6.56 3.00 2.05
C SER A 10 -5.93 3.80 3.20
N VAL A 11 -5.73 5.08 2.93
CA VAL A 11 -5.10 6.04 3.82
C VAL A 11 -6.10 7.15 4.09
N ARG A 12 -6.31 7.43 5.37
CA ARG A 12 -7.34 8.34 5.86
C ARG A 12 -6.71 9.37 6.78
N ASN A 13 -7.09 10.63 6.62
CA ASN A 13 -6.78 11.66 7.60
C ASN A 13 -7.63 11.39 8.85
N THR A 14 -7.00 11.17 10.00
CA THR A 14 -7.69 10.81 11.24
C THR A 14 -8.46 11.98 11.86
N ASN A 15 -8.09 13.22 11.54
CA ASN A 15 -8.74 14.41 12.10
C ASN A 15 -10.02 14.78 11.34
N THR A 16 -10.01 14.67 10.01
CA THR A 16 -11.16 15.01 9.16
C THR A 16 -12.00 13.80 8.77
N GLY A 17 -11.42 12.60 8.84
CA GLY A 17 -12.04 11.39 8.37
C GLY A 17 -12.07 11.26 6.84
N GLU A 18 -11.37 12.12 6.10
CA GLU A 18 -11.31 12.07 4.64
C GLU A 18 -10.26 11.06 4.15
N TYR A 19 -10.54 10.40 3.02
CA TYR A 19 -9.58 9.53 2.37
C TYR A 19 -8.60 10.35 1.51
N ILE A 20 -7.32 10.11 1.73
CA ILE A 20 -6.23 10.74 0.97
C ILE A 20 -5.51 9.74 0.07
N GLY A 21 -5.66 8.43 0.32
CA GLY A 21 -5.16 7.33 -0.51
C GLY A 21 -6.21 6.20 -0.55
N ASN A 22 -6.52 5.62 -1.72
CA ASN A 22 -7.34 4.41 -1.79
C ASN A 22 -7.07 3.62 -3.08
N ARG A 23 -6.20 2.62 -3.00
CA ARG A 23 -5.82 1.79 -4.14
C ARG A 23 -5.29 0.41 -3.70
N SER A 24 -4.31 -0.15 -4.40
CA SER A 24 -3.73 -1.46 -4.12
C SER A 24 -2.27 -1.51 -4.55
N PHE A 25 -1.55 -2.50 -4.04
CA PHE A 25 -0.18 -2.79 -4.43
C PHE A 25 0.06 -4.29 -4.38
N TYR A 26 1.20 -4.74 -4.91
CA TYR A 26 1.47 -6.16 -5.07
C TYR A 26 2.67 -6.58 -4.23
N PHE A 27 2.54 -7.69 -3.52
CA PHE A 27 3.66 -8.34 -2.83
C PHE A 27 4.15 -9.56 -3.59
N SER A 28 5.46 -9.71 -3.62
CA SER A 28 6.13 -10.92 -4.07
C SER A 28 7.39 -11.19 -3.23
N TYR A 29 8.04 -12.31 -3.49
CA TYR A 29 9.34 -12.65 -2.91
C TYR A 29 10.36 -12.82 -4.03
N ASP A 30 11.59 -12.36 -3.79
CA ASP A 30 12.71 -12.63 -4.68
C ASP A 30 13.27 -14.05 -4.48
N ALA A 31 14.28 -14.41 -5.28
CA ALA A 31 14.92 -15.72 -5.21
C ALA A 31 15.65 -16.00 -3.88
N HIS A 32 15.89 -14.97 -3.06
CA HIS A 32 16.54 -15.03 -1.75
C HIS A 32 15.55 -14.93 -0.59
N GLY A 33 14.25 -14.87 -0.88
CA GLY A 33 13.19 -14.76 0.12
C GLY A 33 13.00 -13.34 0.70
N ALA A 34 13.60 -12.31 0.09
CA ALA A 34 13.30 -10.93 0.43
C ALA A 34 11.92 -10.54 -0.16
N VAL A 35 11.15 -9.77 0.61
CA VAL A 35 9.85 -9.27 0.16
C VAL A 35 10.08 -8.11 -0.79
N ILE A 36 9.41 -8.15 -1.93
CA ILE A 36 9.33 -7.06 -2.90
C ILE A 36 7.91 -6.52 -2.89
N ILE A 37 7.78 -5.20 -2.90
CA ILE A 37 6.52 -4.52 -3.22
C ILE A 37 6.67 -3.91 -4.61
N ASP A 38 5.72 -4.22 -5.50
CA ASP A 38 5.56 -3.51 -6.76
C ASP A 38 4.52 -2.38 -6.57
N GLU A 39 4.95 -1.16 -6.87
CA GLU A 39 4.11 0.03 -6.86
C GLU A 39 3.18 0.04 -8.11
N GLY A 40 3.50 -0.66 -9.19
CA GLY A 40 2.60 -0.87 -10.34
C GLY A 40 1.85 0.39 -10.82
N LEU A 41 0.71 0.19 -11.50
CA LEU A 41 -0.18 1.30 -11.91
C LEU A 41 -1.21 1.69 -10.84
N ASN A 42 -1.38 0.84 -9.83
CA ASN A 42 -2.42 1.01 -8.83
C ASN A 42 -1.87 1.54 -7.51
N PHE A 43 -0.58 1.84 -7.33
CA PHE A 43 -0.15 2.40 -6.05
C PHE A 43 -0.70 3.81 -5.82
N PRO A 44 -1.05 4.18 -4.58
CA PRO A 44 -1.54 5.51 -4.29
C PRO A 44 -0.48 6.58 -4.63
N GLU A 45 -0.77 7.46 -5.57
CA GLU A 45 0.13 8.55 -6.02
C GLU A 45 0.52 9.52 -4.90
N ASN A 46 -0.27 9.54 -3.82
CA ASN A 46 -0.04 10.38 -2.66
C ASN A 46 0.91 9.73 -1.62
N LEU A 47 1.36 8.50 -1.88
CA LEU A 47 2.33 7.78 -1.08
C LEU A 47 3.64 7.58 -1.81
N ARG A 48 4.70 7.43 -1.04
CA ARG A 48 6.00 6.93 -1.49
C ARG A 48 6.41 5.77 -0.61
N LEU A 49 6.85 4.68 -1.22
CA LEU A 49 7.44 3.56 -0.50
C LEU A 49 8.94 3.77 -0.31
N VAL A 50 9.46 3.37 0.85
CA VAL A 50 10.90 3.29 1.12
C VAL A 50 11.20 1.92 1.72
N HIS A 51 12.11 1.18 1.09
CA HIS A 51 12.61 -0.09 1.62
C HIS A 51 13.52 0.18 2.81
N ALA A 52 13.20 -0.42 3.96
CA ALA A 52 13.91 -0.26 5.22
C ALA A 52 14.55 -1.57 5.72
N GLY A 53 14.47 -2.65 4.93
CA GLY A 53 15.05 -3.97 5.19
C GLY A 53 14.37 -5.06 4.36
N ASN A 54 14.81 -6.32 4.51
CA ASN A 54 14.36 -7.45 3.66
C ASN A 54 12.84 -7.73 3.69
N SER A 55 12.14 -7.35 4.76
CA SER A 55 10.68 -7.44 4.86
C SER A 55 10.09 -6.23 5.57
N ARG A 56 10.80 -5.09 5.52
CA ARG A 56 10.43 -3.87 6.23
C ARG A 56 10.32 -2.71 5.26
N PHE A 57 9.17 -2.04 5.30
CA PHE A 57 8.83 -0.94 4.40
C PHE A 57 8.29 0.24 5.20
N ASN A 58 8.68 1.45 4.80
CA ASN A 58 8.11 2.68 5.29
C ASN A 58 7.25 3.30 4.20
N PHE A 59 6.01 3.66 4.53
CA PHE A 59 5.13 4.42 3.65
C PHE A 59 5.17 5.89 4.08
N HIS A 60 5.61 6.77 3.19
CA HIS A 60 5.61 8.21 3.43
C HIS A 60 4.45 8.85 2.68
N ILE A 61 3.69 9.69 3.36
CA ILE A 61 2.65 10.51 2.73
C ILE A 61 3.33 11.73 2.12
N ILE A 62 3.29 11.85 0.79
CA ILE A 62 3.88 12.98 0.06
C ILE A 62 2.85 14.04 -0.32
N SER A 63 1.55 13.70 -0.28
CA SER A 63 0.44 14.63 -0.45
C SER A 63 -0.75 14.23 0.42
N THR A 64 -1.43 15.23 0.98
CA THR A 64 -2.67 15.07 1.77
C THR A 64 -3.88 15.62 1.03
N ALA A 65 -3.74 16.04 -0.23
CA ALA A 65 -4.86 16.45 -1.06
C ALA A 65 -5.87 15.31 -1.13
N ALA A 66 -7.12 15.58 -0.77
CA ALA A 66 -8.17 14.58 -0.77
C ALA A 66 -8.36 14.02 -2.17
N ILE A 67 -8.49 12.70 -2.27
CA ILE A 67 -8.92 12.08 -3.52
C ILE A 67 -10.44 12.10 -3.52
N SER A 68 -11.04 12.65 -4.58
CA SER A 68 -12.49 12.56 -4.80
C SER A 68 -12.88 11.08 -4.84
N SER A 69 -13.59 10.65 -3.79
CA SER A 69 -13.70 9.25 -3.37
C SER A 69 -14.70 8.42 -4.20
N PHE A 70 -14.36 7.13 -4.39
CA PHE A 70 -15.34 6.04 -4.43
C PHE A 70 -14.98 5.09 -3.28
N GLY A 71 -15.99 4.72 -2.46
CA GLY A 71 -15.79 3.99 -1.20
C GLY A 71 -15.39 2.53 -1.38
N ILE A 72 -14.78 1.96 -0.32
CA ILE A 72 -15.13 0.69 0.37
C ILE A 72 -14.15 0.47 1.54
N ASN A 73 -14.62 -0.24 2.58
CA ASN A 73 -13.95 -0.67 3.81
C ASN A 73 -12.57 -1.33 3.60
N VAL A 74 -11.63 -1.07 4.53
CA VAL A 74 -10.34 -1.78 4.63
C VAL A 74 -10.37 -2.78 5.76
N THR A 75 -10.07 -4.04 5.45
CA THR A 75 -9.73 -5.10 6.42
C THR A 75 -8.40 -5.69 6.00
N ILE A 76 -7.40 -5.64 6.88
CA ILE A 76 -6.10 -6.31 6.66
C ILE A 76 -6.17 -7.64 7.43
N ILE A 77 -6.34 -8.75 6.72
CA ILE A 77 -6.24 -10.10 7.30
C ILE A 77 -4.86 -10.64 6.96
N THR A 78 -3.99 -10.71 7.96
CA THR A 78 -2.74 -11.45 7.88
C THR A 78 -3.04 -12.92 8.14
N LEU A 79 -2.91 -13.79 7.12
CA LEU A 79 -2.95 -15.24 7.33
C LEU A 79 -1.57 -15.71 7.82
N LYS A 80 -1.58 -16.45 8.94
CA LYS A 80 -0.39 -17.11 9.52
C LYS A 80 0.10 -18.23 8.61
#